data_AF-A0A401Q7B5-F1
#
_entry.id   AF-A0A401Q7B5-F1
#
_cell.length_a   1.000
_cell.length_b   1.000
_cell.length_c   1.000
_cell.angle_alpha   90.00
_cell.angle_beta   90.00
_cell.angle_gamma   90.00
#
_symmetry.space_group_name_H-M   'P 1'
#
loop_
_entity.id
_entity.type
_entity.pdbx_description
1 polymer ?
#
loop_
_entity_poly.entity_id
_entity_poly.type
_entity_poly.pdbx_seq_one_letter_code
_entity_poly.pdbx_strand_id
1 'polypeptide(L)'
;AKKEGAAGFFKGVGKGLVGVVARPTGGIIDMASSTLQGIKKVAESTEDVSKLRPPRCIREDGIIRPYDRIESEGCNLFEKLDFQKFDGESYRFHCRWYEKKKAKLLITNRRVVYVSDEILGHLGNDWNYTFEEFVQPPSLEGKVLSLYIKDQSMIGFSNPKSGTESFVRKVILPDTNMAKRVSDALKEARSARQQQQLVKRKSLRFSKP
;
A
#
# COMPACT_ATOMS: atom_id res chain seq x y z
N ALA A 1 -33.24 56.73 35.43
CA ALA A 1 -33.19 56.33 34.02
C ALA A 1 -33.80 57.42 33.14
N LYS A 2 -32.98 58.33 32.62
CA LYS A 2 -33.38 59.43 31.74
C LYS A 2 -32.27 59.60 30.69
N LYS A 3 -32.67 59.46 29.41
CA LYS A 3 -32.12 60.05 28.18
C LYS A 3 -30.61 60.36 28.15
N GLU A 4 -29.83 59.43 27.58
CA GLU A 4 -28.63 59.68 26.71
C GLU A 4 -27.84 58.40 26.39
N GLY A 5 -28.51 57.26 26.17
CA GLY A 5 -27.84 55.98 25.89
C GLY A 5 -27.28 55.80 24.48
N ALA A 6 -27.70 56.62 23.50
CA ALA A 6 -27.31 56.45 22.09
C ALA A 6 -26.11 57.31 21.65
N ALA A 7 -25.89 58.47 22.26
CA ALA A 7 -24.78 59.37 21.89
C ALA A 7 -23.40 58.84 22.33
N GLY A 8 -23.35 57.99 23.38
CA GLY A 8 -22.12 57.36 23.86
C GLY A 8 -21.61 56.21 22.98
N PHE A 9 -22.50 55.52 22.25
CA PHE A 9 -22.11 54.39 21.40
C PHE A 9 -21.43 54.85 20.10
N PHE A 10 -21.88 55.96 19.50
CA PHE A 10 -21.26 56.50 18.29
C PHE A 10 -19.92 57.23 18.53
N LYS A 11 -19.66 57.70 19.76
CA LYS A 11 -18.34 58.26 20.12
C LYS A 11 -17.27 57.16 20.26
N GLY A 12 -17.68 55.91 20.51
CA GLY A 12 -16.81 54.73 20.61
C GLY A 12 -16.52 54.03 19.28
N VAL A 13 -17.49 54.00 18.35
CA VAL A 13 -17.30 53.36 17.02
C VAL A 13 -16.43 54.21 16.09
N GLY A 14 -16.47 55.54 16.19
CA GLY A 14 -15.75 56.45 15.29
C GLY A 14 -14.23 56.55 15.50
N LYS A 15 -13.70 56.19 16.68
CA LYS A 15 -12.24 56.21 16.94
C LYS A 15 -11.55 54.86 16.71
N GLY A 16 -12.29 53.77 16.65
CA GLY A 16 -11.75 52.43 16.38
C GLY A 16 -11.30 52.24 14.93
N LEU A 17 -11.81 53.03 13.98
CA LEU A 17 -11.45 52.92 12.57
C LEU A 17 -10.15 53.64 12.19
N VAL A 18 -9.66 54.57 13.02
CA VAL A 18 -8.39 55.26 12.77
C VAL A 18 -7.19 54.39 13.20
N GLY A 19 -7.45 53.27 13.88
CA GLY A 19 -6.44 52.33 14.40
C GLY A 19 -6.40 50.95 13.73
N VAL A 20 -7.11 50.71 12.63
CA VAL A 20 -7.06 49.43 11.88
C VAL A 20 -6.43 49.65 10.49
N VAL A 21 -5.31 50.37 10.46
CA VAL A 21 -4.32 50.21 9.38
C VAL A 21 -2.94 49.88 9.98
N ALA A 22 -2.92 49.12 11.08
CA ALA A 22 -1.82 48.18 11.25
C ALA A 22 -2.10 47.03 10.29
N ARG A 23 -1.74 47.23 9.01
CA ARG A 23 -1.74 46.22 7.95
C ARG A 23 -1.40 44.84 8.54
N PRO A 24 -2.33 43.87 8.65
CA PRO A 24 -1.94 42.49 8.85
C PRO A 24 -1.53 41.86 7.50
N THR A 25 -1.19 42.67 6.49
CA THR A 25 -0.82 42.18 5.15
C THR A 25 0.60 41.61 5.07
N GLY A 26 1.36 41.57 6.16
CA GLY A 26 2.67 40.87 6.20
C GLY A 26 2.62 39.44 6.75
N GLY A 27 1.70 39.11 7.66
CA GLY A 27 1.83 37.91 8.51
C GLY A 27 1.44 36.57 7.88
N ILE A 28 0.65 36.56 6.80
CA ILE A 28 0.12 35.31 6.19
C ILE A 28 0.88 34.94 4.90
N ILE A 29 1.50 35.92 4.25
CA ILE A 29 2.20 35.74 2.97
C ILE A 29 3.69 35.43 3.20
N ASP A 30 4.34 36.08 4.17
CA ASP A 30 5.79 35.94 4.38
C ASP A 30 6.21 34.57 4.92
N MET A 31 5.34 33.90 5.70
CA MET A 31 5.64 32.56 6.23
C MET A 31 5.56 31.47 5.13
N ALA A 32 4.66 31.63 4.16
CA ALA A 32 4.55 30.72 3.03
C ALA A 32 5.59 31.02 1.94
N SER A 33 5.86 32.30 1.67
CA SER A 33 6.76 32.73 0.60
C SER A 33 8.22 32.34 0.89
N SER A 34 8.69 32.50 2.14
CA SER A 34 10.03 32.06 2.56
C SER A 34 10.22 30.54 2.45
N THR A 35 9.22 29.77 2.84
CA THR A 35 9.21 28.29 2.70
C THR A 35 9.23 27.89 1.21
N LEU A 36 8.39 28.51 0.37
CA LEU A 36 8.31 28.23 -1.06
C LEU A 36 9.57 28.64 -1.82
N GLN A 37 10.18 29.77 -1.49
CA GLN A 37 11.46 30.21 -2.05
C GLN A 37 12.61 29.29 -1.60
N GLY A 38 12.58 28.82 -0.35
CA GLY A 38 13.50 27.80 0.14
C GLY A 38 13.38 26.49 -0.65
N ILE A 39 12.15 26.01 -0.88
CA ILE A 39 11.88 24.81 -1.70
C ILE A 39 12.34 25.04 -3.14
N LYS A 40 12.07 26.22 -3.74
CA LYS A 40 12.52 26.56 -5.11
C LYS A 40 14.04 26.52 -5.22
N LYS A 41 14.77 27.12 -4.27
CA LYS A 41 16.23 27.11 -4.24
C LYS A 41 16.82 25.69 -4.12
N VAL A 42 16.18 24.82 -3.35
CA VAL A 42 16.58 23.41 -3.19
C VAL A 42 16.16 22.57 -4.42
N ALA A 43 15.06 22.90 -5.08
CA ALA A 43 14.65 22.25 -6.34
C ALA A 43 15.53 22.66 -7.54
N GLU A 44 16.06 23.89 -7.52
CA GLU A 44 17.02 24.41 -8.51
C GLU A 44 18.46 23.95 -8.25
N SER A 45 18.79 23.47 -7.04
CA SER A 45 20.07 22.81 -6.78
C SER A 45 20.06 21.40 -7.36
N THR A 46 21.01 21.13 -8.26
CA THR A 46 21.24 19.83 -8.93
C THR A 46 21.83 18.75 -8.01
N GLU A 47 21.71 18.89 -6.69
CA GLU A 47 22.13 17.86 -5.75
C GLU A 47 21.08 16.73 -5.72
N ASP A 48 21.45 15.55 -6.21
CA ASP A 48 20.61 14.36 -6.15
C ASP A 48 20.38 13.94 -4.68
N VAL A 49 19.26 14.37 -4.10
CA VAL A 49 18.86 13.98 -2.74
C VAL A 49 18.36 12.53 -2.76
N SER A 50 19.23 11.61 -2.33
CA SER A 50 18.84 10.22 -2.14
C SER A 50 17.97 10.03 -0.89
N LYS A 51 16.93 9.20 -1.00
CA LYS A 51 16.05 8.87 0.15
C LYS A 51 16.85 8.08 1.18
N LEU A 52 16.97 8.59 2.41
CA LEU A 52 17.61 7.88 3.54
C LEU A 52 16.92 6.55 3.89
N ARG A 53 15.61 6.46 3.65
CA ARG A 53 14.80 5.28 3.94
C ARG A 53 13.58 5.18 3.02
N PRO A 54 13.02 3.98 2.84
CA PRO A 54 11.76 3.82 2.14
C PRO A 54 10.60 4.58 2.83
N PRO A 55 9.61 5.04 2.06
CA PRO A 55 8.39 5.64 2.61
C PRO A 55 7.68 4.70 3.58
N ARG A 56 6.98 5.26 4.57
CA ARG A 56 6.16 4.49 5.50
C ARG A 56 5.00 3.84 4.75
N CYS A 57 4.73 2.57 5.05
CA CYS A 57 3.52 1.92 4.56
C CYS A 57 2.27 2.44 5.26
N ILE A 58 1.29 2.91 4.50
CA ILE A 58 -0.05 3.21 4.99
C ILE A 58 -0.98 2.13 4.46
N ARG A 59 -1.64 1.41 5.36
CA ARG A 59 -2.54 0.31 5.02
C ARG A 59 -3.89 0.85 4.54
N GLU A 60 -4.73 -0.04 4.01
CA GLU A 60 -6.08 0.27 3.52
C GLU A 60 -6.99 0.92 4.59
N ASP A 61 -6.66 0.76 5.87
CA ASP A 61 -7.41 1.36 6.98
C ASP A 61 -7.11 2.84 7.22
N GLY A 62 -6.09 3.40 6.56
CA GLY A 62 -5.67 4.79 6.71
C GLY A 62 -5.02 5.11 8.07
N ILE A 63 -4.77 4.11 8.92
CA ILE A 63 -4.21 4.33 10.27
C ILE A 63 -2.69 4.48 10.19
N ILE A 64 -2.19 5.61 10.73
CA ILE A 64 -0.75 5.86 10.83
C ILE A 64 -0.17 5.04 12.00
N ARG A 65 0.75 4.15 11.66
CA ARG A 65 1.46 3.28 12.62
C ARG A 65 2.90 3.77 12.86
N PRO A 66 3.52 3.37 13.99
CA PRO A 66 4.96 3.51 14.17
C PRO A 66 5.71 2.98 12.96
N TYR A 67 6.82 3.64 12.61
CA TYR A 67 7.58 3.25 11.43
C TYR A 67 8.20 1.86 11.62
N ASP A 68 7.85 0.94 10.75
CA ASP A 68 8.53 -0.34 10.60
C ASP A 68 9.31 -0.33 9.28
N ARG A 69 10.64 -0.50 9.38
CA ARG A 69 11.53 -0.54 8.22
C ARG A 69 11.21 -1.72 7.30
N ILE A 70 10.93 -2.88 7.87
CA ILE A 70 10.62 -4.09 7.11
C ILE A 70 9.32 -3.87 6.33
N GLU A 71 8.26 -3.43 7.00
CA GLU A 71 6.99 -3.12 6.33
C GLU A 71 7.16 -2.09 5.21
N SER A 72 7.93 -1.03 5.47
CA SER A 72 8.22 0.04 4.50
C SER A 72 9.02 -0.45 3.29
N GLU A 73 9.98 -1.36 3.48
CA GLU A 73 10.71 -2.02 2.38
C GLU A 73 9.76 -2.86 1.50
N GLY A 74 8.80 -3.55 2.12
CA GLY A 74 7.78 -4.35 1.42
C GLY A 74 6.79 -3.50 0.63
N CYS A 75 6.31 -2.39 1.20
CA CYS A 75 5.38 -1.50 0.50
C CYS A 75 6.07 -0.72 -0.63
N ASN A 76 7.31 -0.29 -0.42
CA ASN A 76 8.13 0.28 -1.51
C ASN A 76 8.40 -0.75 -2.62
N LEU A 77 8.54 -2.04 -2.29
CA LEU A 77 8.62 -3.10 -3.31
C LEU A 77 7.31 -3.24 -4.08
N PHE A 78 6.18 -3.25 -3.38
CA PHE A 78 4.85 -3.32 -3.98
C PHE A 78 4.56 -2.14 -4.92
N GLU A 79 4.97 -0.92 -4.54
CA GLU A 79 4.88 0.28 -5.39
C GLU A 79 5.75 0.16 -6.65
N LYS A 80 7.00 -0.30 -6.51
CA LYS A 80 7.92 -0.48 -7.65
C LYS A 80 7.44 -1.51 -8.68
N LEU A 81 6.63 -2.47 -8.26
CA LEU A 81 6.01 -3.46 -9.13
C LEU A 81 4.73 -2.96 -9.81
N ASP A 82 4.36 -1.70 -9.57
CA ASP A 82 3.16 -1.07 -10.12
C ASP A 82 1.87 -1.82 -9.75
N PHE A 83 1.87 -2.62 -8.68
CA PHE A 83 0.69 -3.39 -8.29
C PHE A 83 -0.46 -2.51 -7.79
N GLN A 84 -0.18 -1.27 -7.41
CA GLN A 84 -1.17 -0.24 -7.13
C GLN A 84 -2.13 0.05 -8.31
N LYS A 85 -1.74 -0.29 -9.55
CA LYS A 85 -2.61 -0.15 -10.73
C LYS A 85 -3.75 -1.17 -10.74
N PHE A 86 -3.63 -2.27 -10.01
CA PHE A 86 -4.69 -3.26 -9.89
C PHE A 86 -5.69 -2.81 -8.82
N ASP A 87 -6.95 -2.58 -9.23
CA ASP A 87 -7.99 -2.06 -8.35
C ASP A 87 -8.16 -2.94 -7.10
N GLY A 88 -7.96 -2.34 -5.93
CA GLY A 88 -8.10 -2.98 -4.62
C GLY A 88 -7.05 -4.07 -4.32
N GLU A 89 -5.88 -4.00 -4.93
CA GLU A 89 -4.69 -4.76 -4.53
C GLU A 89 -3.97 -4.05 -3.37
N SER A 90 -3.55 -4.81 -2.36
CA SER A 90 -2.82 -4.26 -1.22
C SER A 90 -1.73 -5.18 -0.71
N TYR A 91 -0.62 -4.56 -0.29
CA TYR A 91 0.47 -5.24 0.37
C TYR A 91 0.02 -5.92 1.68
N ARG A 92 0.52 -7.13 1.93
CA ARG A 92 0.31 -7.87 3.18
C ARG A 92 1.62 -8.29 3.84
N PHE A 93 2.53 -8.87 3.07
CA PHE A 93 3.78 -9.40 3.61
C PHE A 93 4.84 -9.54 2.54
N HIS A 94 6.12 -9.51 2.92
CA HIS A 94 7.20 -9.97 2.05
C HIS A 94 8.31 -10.65 2.86
N CYS A 95 9.07 -11.52 2.21
CA CYS A 95 10.30 -12.08 2.76
C CYS A 95 11.34 -12.29 1.67
N ARG A 96 12.60 -12.44 2.10
CA ARG A 96 13.68 -12.83 1.19
C ARG A 96 13.51 -14.30 0.82
N TRP A 97 13.82 -14.62 -0.44
CA TRP A 97 13.93 -16.00 -0.88
C TRP A 97 15.28 -16.56 -0.44
N TYR A 98 15.30 -17.75 0.17
CA TYR A 98 16.52 -18.29 0.74
C TYR A 98 17.53 -18.78 -0.32
N GLU A 99 17.06 -19.49 -1.35
CA GLU A 99 17.93 -20.19 -2.30
C GLU A 99 18.50 -19.32 -3.43
N LYS A 100 17.85 -18.18 -3.72
CA LYS A 100 18.14 -17.32 -4.86
C LYS A 100 18.54 -15.95 -4.34
N LYS A 101 19.82 -15.62 -4.52
CA LYS A 101 20.36 -14.31 -4.15
C LYS A 101 19.55 -13.22 -4.85
N LYS A 102 19.11 -12.21 -4.09
CA LYS A 102 18.30 -11.06 -4.55
C LYS A 102 16.85 -11.36 -4.98
N ALA A 103 16.29 -12.51 -4.64
CA ALA A 103 14.87 -12.75 -4.85
C ALA A 103 14.04 -12.46 -3.58
N LYS A 104 12.80 -12.01 -3.78
CA LYS A 104 11.82 -11.74 -2.73
C LYS A 104 10.50 -12.42 -3.05
N LEU A 105 9.86 -12.95 -2.02
CA LEU A 105 8.46 -13.38 -2.08
C LEU A 105 7.60 -12.22 -1.56
N LEU A 106 6.61 -11.82 -2.34
CA LEU A 106 5.64 -10.78 -2.02
C LEU A 106 4.25 -11.41 -1.93
N ILE A 107 3.56 -11.14 -0.83
CA ILE A 107 2.17 -11.53 -0.60
C ILE A 107 1.34 -10.26 -0.53
N THR A 108 0.29 -10.26 -1.33
CA THR A 108 -0.75 -9.24 -1.33
C THR A 108 -2.06 -9.83 -0.83
N ASN A 109 -3.13 -9.04 -0.83
CA ASN A 109 -4.47 -9.53 -0.58
C ASN A 109 -5.07 -10.40 -1.71
N ARG A 110 -4.44 -10.54 -2.89
CA ARG A 110 -4.98 -11.37 -3.99
C ARG A 110 -4.01 -12.33 -4.64
N ARG A 111 -2.71 -12.14 -4.48
CA ARG A 111 -1.67 -12.90 -5.19
C ARG A 111 -0.43 -13.15 -4.34
N VAL A 112 0.28 -14.19 -4.74
CA VAL A 112 1.65 -14.50 -4.32
C VAL A 112 2.54 -14.26 -5.52
N VAL A 113 3.51 -13.36 -5.36
CA VAL A 113 4.43 -12.95 -6.42
C VAL A 113 5.83 -13.25 -5.97
N TYR A 114 6.60 -13.81 -6.87
CA TYR A 114 8.04 -13.84 -6.71
C TYR A 114 8.65 -12.77 -7.59
N VAL A 115 9.63 -12.14 -6.98
CA VAL A 115 10.24 -10.93 -7.49
C VAL A 115 11.73 -11.18 -7.54
N SER A 116 12.28 -11.21 -8.75
CA SER A 116 13.71 -11.30 -9.01
C SER A 116 14.27 -9.91 -9.29
N ASP A 117 15.48 -9.68 -8.80
CA ASP A 117 16.26 -8.50 -9.15
C ASP A 117 17.06 -8.87 -10.42
N GLU A 118 16.39 -8.88 -11.58
CA GLU A 118 17.03 -9.21 -12.87
C GLU A 118 17.55 -7.98 -13.63
N ILE A 119 18.42 -8.28 -14.59
CA ILE A 119 19.51 -7.45 -15.12
C ILE A 119 18.98 -6.17 -15.79
N LEU A 120 19.70 -5.06 -15.62
CA LEU A 120 19.37 -3.67 -16.05
C LEU A 120 18.57 -2.82 -15.05
N GLY A 121 18.36 -3.29 -13.82
CA GLY A 121 17.75 -2.47 -12.75
C GLY A 121 16.22 -2.41 -12.79
N HIS A 122 15.60 -3.23 -13.64
CA HIS A 122 14.17 -3.47 -13.64
C HIS A 122 13.83 -4.68 -12.79
N LEU A 123 12.80 -4.55 -11.96
CA LEU A 123 12.35 -5.60 -11.09
C LEU A 123 11.52 -6.61 -11.91
N GLY A 124 12.00 -7.84 -12.01
CA GLY A 124 11.33 -8.92 -12.75
C GLY A 124 10.30 -9.64 -11.87
N ASN A 125 9.20 -10.07 -12.48
CA ASN A 125 8.20 -10.93 -11.86
C ASN A 125 8.16 -12.29 -12.59
N ASP A 126 9.05 -13.21 -12.22
CA ASP A 126 9.13 -14.53 -12.88
C ASP A 126 7.83 -15.36 -12.70
N TRP A 127 7.16 -15.20 -11.55
CA TRP A 127 5.89 -15.86 -11.28
C TRP A 127 4.98 -15.00 -10.42
N ASN A 128 3.71 -15.01 -10.80
CA ASN A 128 2.65 -14.25 -10.18
C ASN A 128 1.40 -15.12 -10.21
N TYR A 129 1.00 -15.63 -9.05
CA TYR A 129 -0.20 -16.47 -8.91
C TYR A 129 -1.24 -15.76 -8.08
N THR A 130 -2.41 -15.53 -8.67
CA THR A 130 -3.60 -15.09 -7.95
C THR A 130 -4.16 -16.24 -7.11
N PHE A 131 -4.83 -15.92 -6.00
CA PHE A 131 -5.45 -16.95 -5.13
C PHE A 131 -6.53 -17.79 -5.82
N GLU A 132 -7.03 -17.38 -6.98
CA GLU A 132 -8.03 -18.11 -7.78
C GLU A 132 -7.40 -19.27 -8.58
N GLU A 133 -6.09 -19.20 -8.82
CA GLU A 133 -5.30 -20.24 -9.49
C GLU A 133 -4.91 -21.38 -8.54
N PHE A 134 -5.14 -21.21 -7.23
CA PHE A 134 -4.80 -22.21 -6.22
C PHE A 134 -5.85 -23.33 -6.23
N VAL A 135 -5.40 -24.57 -6.42
CA VAL A 135 -6.27 -25.76 -6.35
C VAL A 135 -6.64 -26.06 -4.90
N GLN A 136 -5.70 -25.84 -3.97
CA GLN A 136 -5.91 -26.03 -2.54
C GLN A 136 -5.08 -25.02 -1.72
N PRO A 137 -5.35 -24.86 -0.41
CA PRO A 137 -4.55 -24.00 0.44
C PRO A 137 -3.05 -24.38 0.43
N PRO A 138 -2.14 -23.40 0.55
CA PRO A 138 -0.73 -23.65 0.76
C PRO A 138 -0.50 -24.56 1.97
N SER A 139 0.37 -25.55 1.82
CA SER A 139 0.79 -26.41 2.94
C SER A 139 2.20 -26.04 3.38
N LEU A 140 2.46 -26.16 4.67
CA LEU A 140 3.78 -25.89 5.25
C LEU A 140 4.33 -27.14 5.92
N GLU A 141 5.51 -27.57 5.48
CA GLU A 141 6.23 -28.70 6.04
C GLU A 141 7.63 -28.24 6.47
N GLY A 142 7.80 -27.97 7.77
CA GLY A 142 9.03 -27.41 8.31
C GLY A 142 9.36 -26.03 7.73
N LYS A 143 10.34 -25.98 6.82
CA LYS A 143 10.76 -24.77 6.10
C LYS A 143 10.21 -24.67 4.67
N VAL A 144 9.53 -25.71 4.20
CA VAL A 144 9.07 -25.82 2.82
C VAL A 144 7.61 -25.42 2.74
N LEU A 145 7.33 -24.36 2.00
CA LEU A 145 5.98 -23.93 1.65
C LEU A 145 5.64 -24.49 0.27
N SER A 146 4.56 -25.27 0.17
CA SER A 146 4.08 -25.84 -1.09
C SER A 146 2.84 -25.08 -1.56
N LEU A 147 2.88 -24.58 -2.79
CA LEU A 147 1.78 -23.89 -3.46
C LEU A 147 1.25 -24.80 -4.56
N TYR A 148 -0.06 -25.04 -4.56
CA TYR A 148 -0.73 -25.98 -5.47
C TYR A 148 -1.48 -25.18 -6.52
N ILE A 149 -0.94 -25.11 -7.73
CA ILE A 149 -1.39 -24.18 -8.78
C ILE A 149 -2.00 -24.98 -9.94
N LYS A 150 -3.09 -24.49 -10.51
CA LYS A 150 -3.69 -25.03 -11.74
C LYS A 150 -2.67 -24.95 -12.88
N ASP A 151 -2.51 -26.01 -13.66
CA ASP A 151 -1.73 -25.92 -14.88
C ASP A 151 -2.45 -25.03 -15.91
N GLN A 152 -1.78 -23.99 -16.39
CA GLN A 152 -2.31 -23.05 -17.38
C GLN A 152 -2.00 -23.49 -18.82
N SER A 153 -1.28 -24.59 -19.04
CA SER A 153 -0.91 -25.11 -20.37
C SER A 153 -2.11 -25.45 -21.29
N MET A 154 -3.34 -25.45 -20.77
CA MET A 154 -4.55 -25.93 -21.46
C MET A 154 -5.64 -24.88 -21.66
N ILE A 155 -5.33 -23.57 -21.63
CA ILE A 155 -6.35 -22.52 -21.89
C ILE A 155 -6.79 -22.49 -23.38
N GLY A 156 -6.14 -23.25 -24.28
CA GLY A 156 -6.45 -23.27 -25.71
C GLY A 156 -7.05 -24.55 -26.31
N PHE A 157 -6.77 -25.75 -25.77
CA PHE A 157 -7.16 -27.01 -26.42
C PHE A 157 -7.30 -28.17 -25.43
N SER A 158 -8.47 -28.38 -24.82
CA SER A 158 -8.90 -29.72 -24.40
C SER A 158 -10.33 -29.75 -23.88
N ASN A 159 -11.01 -30.85 -24.19
CA ASN A 159 -12.33 -31.20 -23.66
C ASN A 159 -12.27 -31.38 -22.13
N PRO A 160 -13.32 -31.00 -21.38
CA PRO A 160 -13.34 -31.08 -19.91
C PRO A 160 -13.62 -32.51 -19.43
N LYS A 161 -12.69 -33.44 -19.64
CA LYS A 161 -12.76 -34.83 -19.11
C LYS A 161 -11.38 -35.42 -18.83
N SER A 162 -10.58 -34.78 -17.98
CA SER A 162 -9.62 -35.45 -17.10
C SER A 162 -9.28 -34.48 -15.96
N GLY A 163 -8.87 -35.01 -14.81
CA GLY A 163 -8.67 -34.24 -13.58
C GLY A 163 -7.80 -33.01 -13.82
N THR A 164 -8.11 -31.91 -13.13
CA THR A 164 -7.37 -30.65 -13.23
C THR A 164 -5.91 -30.91 -12.90
N GLU A 165 -5.06 -31.07 -13.91
CA GLU A 165 -3.63 -31.25 -13.70
C GLU A 165 -3.10 -29.99 -13.00
N SER A 166 -2.41 -30.22 -11.89
CA SER A 166 -1.93 -29.17 -11.00
C SER A 166 -0.45 -29.41 -10.75
N PHE A 167 0.35 -28.36 -10.75
CA PHE A 167 1.75 -28.46 -10.36
C PHE A 167 1.94 -27.90 -8.95
N VAL A 168 2.96 -28.44 -8.27
CA VAL A 168 3.33 -28.00 -6.92
C VAL A 168 4.59 -27.17 -6.99
N ARG A 169 4.48 -25.90 -6.63
CA ARG A 169 5.62 -24.99 -6.47
C ARG A 169 6.10 -25.06 -5.02
N LYS A 170 7.31 -25.57 -4.81
CA LYS A 170 7.94 -25.59 -3.48
C LYS A 170 8.82 -24.36 -3.28
N VAL A 171 8.69 -23.75 -2.12
CA VAL A 171 9.43 -22.56 -1.68
C VAL A 171 10.18 -22.91 -0.41
N ILE A 172 11.50 -22.85 -0.42
CA ILE A 172 12.30 -23.07 0.79
C ILE A 172 12.53 -21.73 1.49
N LEU A 173 12.08 -21.65 2.74
CA LEU A 173 12.15 -20.46 3.59
C LEU A 173 13.35 -20.54 4.53
N PRO A 174 13.90 -19.40 5.00
CA PRO A 174 15.15 -19.40 5.78
C PRO A 174 15.08 -20.22 7.07
N ASP A 175 13.97 -20.06 7.79
CA ASP A 175 13.74 -20.70 9.08
C ASP A 175 12.25 -21.00 9.28
N THR A 176 11.97 -21.81 10.30
CA THR A 176 10.61 -22.27 10.62
C THR A 176 9.71 -21.14 11.15
N ASN A 177 10.28 -20.10 11.76
CA ASN A 177 9.51 -18.95 12.25
C ASN A 177 9.05 -18.07 11.08
N MET A 178 9.93 -17.80 10.12
CA MET A 178 9.61 -17.13 8.88
C MET A 178 8.61 -17.95 8.07
N ALA A 179 8.77 -19.27 8.05
CA ALA A 179 7.84 -20.18 7.41
C ALA A 179 6.41 -20.08 7.99
N LYS A 180 6.30 -20.05 9.32
CA LYS A 180 5.02 -19.79 10.00
C LYS A 180 4.45 -18.42 9.64
N ARG A 181 5.25 -17.34 9.74
CA ARG A 181 4.82 -15.98 9.38
C ARG A 181 4.29 -15.87 7.95
N VAL A 182 4.96 -16.51 7.00
CA VAL A 182 4.51 -16.57 5.59
C VAL A 182 3.19 -17.33 5.47
N SER A 183 3.06 -18.48 6.14
CA SER A 183 1.81 -19.27 6.15
C SER A 183 0.65 -18.49 6.76
N ASP A 184 0.89 -17.79 7.88
CA ASP A 184 -0.11 -16.98 8.57
C ASP A 184 -0.53 -15.78 7.71
N ALA A 185 0.42 -15.09 7.07
CA ALA A 185 0.12 -14.01 6.13
C ALA A 185 -0.72 -14.49 4.93
N LEU A 186 -0.44 -15.69 4.40
CA LEU A 186 -1.23 -16.28 3.31
C LEU A 186 -2.65 -16.62 3.75
N LYS A 187 -2.81 -17.19 4.96
CA LYS A 187 -4.12 -17.49 5.54
C LYS A 187 -4.91 -16.21 5.77
N GLU A 188 -4.29 -15.21 6.42
CA GLU A 188 -4.92 -13.92 6.68
C GLU A 188 -5.35 -13.23 5.38
N ALA A 189 -4.46 -13.17 4.38
CA ALA A 189 -4.77 -12.57 3.09
C ALA A 189 -5.96 -13.26 2.39
N ARG A 190 -5.99 -14.60 2.41
CA ARG A 190 -7.07 -15.38 1.80
C ARG A 190 -8.39 -15.23 2.56
N SER A 191 -8.36 -15.30 3.90
CA SER A 191 -9.53 -15.12 4.75
C SER A 191 -10.12 -13.71 4.61
N ALA A 192 -9.27 -12.68 4.62
CA ALA A 192 -9.69 -11.29 4.42
C ALA A 192 -10.35 -11.09 3.04
N ARG A 193 -9.79 -11.68 1.98
CA ARG A 193 -10.40 -11.64 0.63
C ARG A 193 -11.77 -12.33 0.61
N GLN A 194 -11.86 -13.53 1.18
CA GLN A 194 -13.12 -14.26 1.24
C GLN A 194 -14.19 -13.46 1.98
N GLN A 195 -13.84 -12.87 3.12
CA GLN A 195 -14.75 -12.00 3.88
C GLN A 195 -15.19 -10.77 3.06
N GLN A 196 -14.27 -10.09 2.37
CA GLN A 196 -14.61 -8.97 1.49
C GLN A 196 -15.57 -9.37 0.35
N GLN A 197 -15.36 -10.54 -0.27
CA GLN A 197 -16.26 -11.07 -1.31
C GLN A 197 -17.66 -11.37 -0.75
N LEU A 198 -17.74 -11.93 0.46
CA LEU A 198 -19.03 -12.22 1.12
C LEU A 198 -19.81 -10.94 1.46
N VAL A 199 -19.13 -9.89 1.94
CA VAL A 199 -19.74 -8.58 2.23
C VAL A 199 -20.29 -7.94 0.95
N LYS A 200 -19.50 -7.88 -0.13
CA LYS A 200 -19.93 -7.33 -1.42
C LYS A 200 -21.09 -8.10 -2.05
N ARG A 201 -21.16 -9.42 -1.85
CA ARG A 201 -22.26 -10.25 -2.40
C ARG A 201 -23.59 -9.97 -1.71
N LYS A 202 -23.60 -9.63 -0.42
CA LYS A 202 -24.83 -9.26 0.31
C LYS A 202 -25.38 -7.92 -0.14
N SER A 203 -24.54 -6.92 -0.42
CA SER A 203 -25.00 -5.59 -0.86
C SER A 203 -25.60 -5.59 -2.28
N LEU A 204 -25.08 -6.40 -3.20
CA LEU A 204 -25.60 -6.52 -4.58
C LEU A 204 -26.96 -7.24 -4.68
N ARG A 205 -27.37 -8.01 -3.66
CA ARG A 205 -28.70 -8.66 -3.64
C ARG A 205 -29.84 -7.67 -3.41
N PHE A 206 -29.57 -6.51 -2.82
CA PHE A 206 -30.58 -5.50 -2.51
C PHE A 206 -30.59 -4.32 -3.51
N SER A 207 -29.79 -4.38 -4.57
CA SER A 207 -29.67 -3.30 -5.56
C SER A 207 -30.27 -3.65 -6.91
N LYS A 208 -31.16 -4.65 -7.00
CA LYS A 208 -31.95 -4.89 -8.21
C LYS A 208 -33.38 -4.40 -7.98
N PRO A 209 -33.88 -3.44 -8.78
CA PRO A 209 -35.29 -3.06 -8.76
C PRO A 209 -36.19 -4.20 -9.27
#